data_AF-A0A3D3IUS0-F1
#
_entry.id   AF-A0A3D3IUS0-F1
#
_cell.length_a   1.000
_cell.length_b   1.000
_cell.length_c   1.000
_cell.angle_alpha   90.00
_cell.angle_beta   90.00
_cell.angle_gamma   90.00
#
_symmetry.space_group_name_H-M   'P 1'
#
loop_
_entity.id
_entity.type
_entity.pdbx_description
1 polymer ?
#
loop_
_entity_poly.entity_id
_entity_poly.type
_entity_poly.pdbx_seq_one_letter_code
_entity_poly.pdbx_strand_id
1 'polypeptide(L)'
;MKKTAFFQSKKQHLPQIPRLFTAHPVFWIVSGLTCGVLASFILWKQPKTTSIITSKITFEAASNTRMIEAKRSYEEWKQVVEKRPDYRDGYIMLAWYAQELGKTEEAQASIQKVMALDPNYPIPEVFHAEGERQRDKETKR
;
A
#
# COMPACT_ATOMS: atom_id res chain seq x y z
N MET A 1 3.08 23.53 6.19
CA MET A 1 3.81 23.01 5.00
C MET A 1 5.33 23.17 5.17
N LYS A 2 5.96 22.42 6.10
CA LYS A 2 7.40 22.55 6.45
C LYS A 2 8.16 21.24 6.24
N LYS A 3 8.18 20.69 5.02
CA LYS A 3 8.95 19.46 4.71
C LYS A 3 9.90 19.57 3.51
N THR A 4 9.97 20.73 2.83
CA THR A 4 10.84 20.91 1.65
C THR A 4 12.14 21.68 1.93
N ALA A 5 12.27 22.34 3.09
CA ALA A 5 13.44 23.18 3.39
C ALA A 5 14.70 22.39 3.81
N PHE A 6 14.57 21.16 4.31
CA PHE A 6 15.72 20.37 4.77
C PHE A 6 16.58 19.83 3.61
N PHE A 7 16.01 19.76 2.39
CA PHE A 7 16.71 19.17 1.23
C PHE A 7 17.58 20.18 0.47
N GLN A 8 17.42 21.49 0.70
CA GLN A 8 18.26 22.50 0.03
C GLN A 8 19.56 22.83 0.78
N SER A 9 19.65 22.59 2.10
CA SER A 9 20.82 22.98 2.89
C SER A 9 22.03 22.03 2.80
N LYS A 10 21.87 20.82 2.26
CA LYS A 10 22.93 19.79 2.19
C LYS A 10 23.62 19.67 0.82
N LYS A 11 23.47 20.66 -0.06
CA LYS A 11 24.23 20.76 -1.33
C LYS A 11 25.52 21.58 -1.22
N GLN A 12 25.87 22.10 -0.04
CA GLN A 12 27.11 22.84 0.19
C GLN A 12 28.17 21.90 0.80
N HIS A 13 29.30 21.78 0.11
CA HIS A 13 30.42 20.85 0.32
C HIS A 13 30.28 19.44 -0.27
N LEU A 14 29.95 19.36 -1.57
CA LEU A 14 30.60 18.34 -2.38
C LEU A 14 32.04 18.82 -2.61
N PRO A 15 33.08 18.03 -2.26
CA PRO A 15 34.46 18.41 -2.54
C PRO A 15 34.58 18.62 -4.05
N GLN A 16 35.03 19.79 -4.49
CA GLN A 16 35.33 20.02 -5.89
C GLN A 16 36.49 19.09 -6.24
N ILE A 17 36.18 17.94 -6.88
CA ILE A 17 37.22 17.03 -7.36
C ILE A 17 37.92 17.79 -8.50
N PRO A 18 39.23 18.04 -8.40
CA PRO A 18 39.96 18.76 -9.45
C PRO A 18 39.76 18.02 -10.78
N ARG A 19 39.45 18.72 -11.87
CA ARG A 19 39.23 18.12 -13.21
C ARG A 19 40.37 17.20 -13.67
N LEU A 20 41.57 17.41 -13.12
CA LEU A 20 42.76 16.58 -13.35
C LEU A 20 42.56 15.13 -12.88
N PHE A 21 41.83 14.91 -11.79
CA PHE A 21 41.58 13.58 -11.22
C PHE A 21 40.47 12.82 -11.96
N THR A 22 39.46 13.51 -12.51
CA THR A 22 38.35 12.87 -13.25
C THR A 22 38.75 12.33 -14.62
N ALA A 23 39.91 12.74 -15.15
CA ALA A 23 40.42 12.30 -16.44
C ALA A 23 41.14 10.94 -16.39
N HIS A 24 41.58 10.49 -15.21
CA HIS A 24 42.27 9.21 -15.08
C HIS A 24 41.28 8.07 -14.78
N PRO A 25 41.25 7.00 -15.60
CA PRO A 25 40.32 5.87 -15.41
C PRO A 25 40.52 5.15 -14.06
N VAL A 26 41.73 5.22 -13.51
CA VAL A 26 42.08 4.66 -12.18
C VAL A 26 41.25 5.31 -11.06
N PHE A 27 40.89 6.59 -11.17
CA PHE A 27 40.08 7.27 -10.17
C PHE A 27 38.67 6.66 -10.06
N TRP A 28 38.03 6.36 -11.19
CA TRP A 28 36.71 5.73 -11.22
C TRP A 28 36.76 4.28 -10.74
N ILE A 29 37.83 3.55 -11.02
CA ILE A 29 38.05 2.18 -10.53
C ILE A 29 38.21 2.17 -9.01
N VAL A 30 39.06 3.04 -8.46
CA VAL A 30 39.30 3.13 -7.02
C VAL A 30 38.07 3.69 -6.29
N SER A 31 37.38 4.67 -6.87
CA SER A 31 36.12 5.20 -6.34
C SER A 31 35.00 4.15 -6.33
N GLY A 32 34.92 3.30 -7.36
CA GLY A 32 33.97 2.19 -7.43
C GLY A 32 34.27 1.12 -6.37
N LEU A 33 35.54 0.74 -6.22
CA LEU A 33 35.99 -0.22 -5.22
C LEU A 33 35.74 0.27 -3.79
N THR A 34 36.08 1.52 -3.49
CA THR A 34 35.85 2.12 -2.17
C THR A 34 34.36 2.25 -1.85
N CYS A 35 33.51 2.58 -2.83
CA CYS A 35 32.07 2.61 -2.66
C CYS A 35 31.50 1.19 -2.40
N GLY A 36 31.99 0.17 -3.10
CA GLY A 36 31.59 -1.23 -2.88
C GLY A 36 32.01 -1.78 -1.51
N VAL A 37 33.21 -1.44 -1.04
CA VAL A 37 33.71 -1.81 0.30
C VAL A 37 32.93 -1.05 1.39
N LEU A 38 32.64 0.24 1.19
CA LEU A 38 31.80 1.01 2.11
C LEU A 38 30.37 0.47 2.17
N ALA A 39 29.77 0.09 1.03
CA ALA A 39 28.45 -0.53 0.99
C ALA A 39 28.43 -1.86 1.77
N SER A 40 29.44 -2.71 1.56
CA SER A 40 29.62 -3.96 2.29
C SER A 40 29.84 -3.73 3.80
N PHE A 41 30.60 -2.69 4.15
CA PHE A 41 30.87 -2.32 5.54
C PHE A 41 29.66 -1.72 6.25
N ILE A 42 28.83 -0.93 5.56
CA ILE A 42 27.57 -0.38 6.07
C ILE A 42 26.55 -1.52 6.30
N LEU A 43 26.46 -2.46 5.36
CA LEU A 43 25.63 -3.67 5.49
C LEU A 43 26.08 -4.53 6.69
N TRP A 44 27.38 -4.62 6.94
CA TRP A 44 27.95 -5.35 8.07
C TRP A 44 27.75 -4.64 9.44
N LYS A 45 27.81 -3.31 9.47
CA LYS A 45 27.72 -2.51 10.72
C LYS A 45 26.30 -2.38 11.29
N GLN A 46 25.25 -2.62 10.50
CA GLN A 46 23.87 -2.33 10.91
C GLN A 46 22.90 -3.51 10.65
N PRO A 47 23.11 -4.68 11.28
CA PRO A 47 22.23 -5.84 11.07
C PRO A 47 20.81 -5.62 11.61
N LYS A 48 20.64 -4.77 12.63
CA LYS A 48 19.34 -4.50 13.25
C LYS A 48 18.43 -3.63 12.38
N THR A 49 19.00 -2.67 11.64
CA THR A 49 18.20 -1.78 10.79
C THR A 49 17.82 -2.48 9.48
N THR A 50 18.69 -3.32 8.92
CA THR A 50 18.39 -4.07 7.70
C THR A 50 17.24 -5.05 7.90
N SER A 51 17.18 -5.79 9.01
CA SER A 51 16.07 -6.70 9.33
C SER A 51 14.71 -5.98 9.43
N ILE A 52 14.68 -4.80 10.05
CA ILE A 52 13.46 -3.99 10.18
C ILE A 52 13.05 -3.39 8.83
N ILE A 53 14.02 -2.98 8.00
CA ILE A 53 13.74 -2.39 6.68
C ILE A 53 13.28 -3.48 5.70
N THR A 54 13.93 -4.65 5.67
CA THR A 54 13.53 -5.74 4.77
C THR A 54 12.15 -6.28 5.12
N SER A 55 11.84 -6.50 6.40
CA SER A 55 10.50 -6.92 6.83
C SER A 55 9.40 -5.91 6.47
N LYS A 56 9.70 -4.60 6.55
CA LYS A 56 8.76 -3.55 6.11
C LYS A 56 8.54 -3.57 4.61
N ILE A 57 9.60 -3.67 3.81
CA ILE A 57 9.50 -3.69 2.33
C ILE A 57 8.77 -4.95 1.86
N THR A 58 9.05 -6.10 2.45
CA THR A 58 8.35 -7.34 2.09
C THR A 58 6.87 -7.31 2.50
N PHE A 59 6.57 -6.77 3.69
CA PHE A 59 5.18 -6.55 4.11
C PHE A 59 4.45 -5.57 3.20
N GLU A 60 5.10 -4.46 2.83
CA GLU A 60 4.54 -3.46 1.92
C GLU A 60 4.31 -4.05 0.52
N ALA A 61 5.27 -4.79 -0.02
CA ALA A 61 5.10 -5.51 -1.28
C ALA A 61 3.94 -6.53 -1.22
N ALA A 62 3.86 -7.34 -0.16
CA ALA A 62 2.76 -8.28 0.03
C ALA A 62 1.40 -7.56 0.17
N SER A 63 1.36 -6.44 0.89
CA SER A 63 0.15 -5.63 1.04
C SER A 63 -0.28 -5.02 -0.30
N ASN A 64 0.65 -4.52 -1.10
CA ASN A 64 0.35 -3.96 -2.43
C ASN A 64 -0.17 -5.03 -3.38
N THR A 65 0.42 -6.23 -3.38
CA THR A 65 -0.07 -7.37 -4.17
C THR A 65 -1.49 -7.75 -3.75
N ARG A 66 -1.75 -7.84 -2.44
CA ARG A 66 -3.08 -8.13 -1.90
C ARG A 66 -4.12 -7.09 -2.35
N MET A 67 -3.76 -5.80 -2.34
CA MET A 67 -4.65 -4.73 -2.82
C MET A 67 -4.92 -4.82 -4.33
N ILE A 68 -3.93 -5.21 -5.14
CA ILE A 68 -4.11 -5.41 -6.58
C ILE A 68 -5.05 -6.59 -6.85
N GLU A 69 -4.87 -7.70 -6.14
CA GLU A 69 -5.73 -8.88 -6.24
C GLU A 69 -7.17 -8.58 -5.81
N ALA A 70 -7.35 -7.92 -4.67
CA ALA A 70 -8.66 -7.50 -4.18
C ALA A 70 -9.40 -6.60 -5.19
N LYS A 71 -8.67 -5.68 -5.85
CA LYS A 71 -9.24 -4.82 -6.90
C LYS A 71 -9.69 -5.63 -8.11
N ARG A 72 -8.88 -6.57 -8.56
CA ARG A 72 -9.21 -7.45 -9.68
C ARG A 72 -10.42 -8.31 -9.37
N SER A 73 -10.45 -8.97 -8.20
CA SER A 73 -11.58 -9.79 -7.77
C SER A 73 -12.85 -8.95 -7.65
N TYR A 74 -12.76 -7.72 -7.13
CA TYR A 74 -13.91 -6.81 -7.07
C TYR A 74 -14.50 -6.53 -8.47
N GLU A 75 -13.67 -6.26 -9.47
CA GLU A 75 -14.12 -6.03 -10.85
C GLU A 75 -14.73 -7.28 -11.48
N GLU A 76 -14.14 -8.46 -11.26
CA GLU A 76 -14.67 -9.73 -11.74
C GLU A 76 -16.05 -10.04 -11.13
N TRP A 77 -16.20 -9.88 -9.80
CA TRP A 77 -17.49 -10.08 -9.12
C TRP A 77 -18.54 -9.08 -9.57
N LYS A 78 -18.14 -7.85 -9.91
CA LYS A 78 -19.06 -6.84 -10.43
C LYS A 78 -19.68 -7.29 -11.75
N GLN A 79 -18.88 -7.86 -12.65
CA GLN A 79 -19.39 -8.44 -13.90
C GLN A 79 -20.29 -9.65 -13.65
N VAL A 80 -20.02 -10.45 -12.61
CA VAL A 80 -20.87 -11.60 -12.25
C VAL A 80 -22.25 -11.13 -11.80
N VAL A 81 -22.35 -10.14 -10.92
CA VAL A 81 -23.65 -9.62 -10.47
C VAL A 81 -24.40 -8.85 -11.56
N GLU A 82 -23.69 -8.25 -12.52
CA GLU A 82 -24.32 -7.65 -13.71
C GLU A 82 -25.00 -8.71 -14.59
N LYS A 83 -24.40 -9.90 -14.70
CA LYS A 83 -24.99 -11.04 -15.44
C LYS A 83 -26.04 -11.78 -14.63
N ARG A 84 -25.91 -11.79 -13.30
CA ARG A 84 -26.79 -12.50 -12.36
C ARG A 84 -27.14 -11.60 -11.18
N PRO A 85 -28.12 -10.69 -11.34
CA PRO A 85 -28.51 -9.74 -10.29
C PRO A 85 -29.18 -10.41 -9.08
N ASP A 86 -29.58 -11.67 -9.19
CA ASP A 86 -30.19 -12.42 -8.08
C ASP A 86 -29.16 -13.26 -7.32
N TYR A 87 -27.87 -13.17 -7.66
CA TYR A 87 -26.82 -13.95 -7.03
C TYR A 87 -26.32 -13.31 -5.74
N ARG A 88 -26.94 -13.70 -4.62
CA ARG A 88 -26.59 -13.28 -3.24
C ARG A 88 -25.10 -13.29 -2.98
N ASP A 89 -24.45 -14.43 -3.18
CA ASP A 89 -23.06 -14.62 -2.75
C ASP A 89 -22.10 -13.71 -3.51
N GLY A 90 -22.45 -13.34 -4.75
CA GLY A 90 -21.71 -12.34 -5.53
C GLY A 90 -21.69 -10.97 -4.86
N TYR A 91 -22.83 -10.53 -4.30
CA TYR A 91 -22.90 -9.29 -3.53
C TYR A 91 -22.15 -9.36 -2.20
N ILE A 92 -22.10 -10.54 -1.56
CA ILE A 92 -21.30 -10.75 -0.35
C ILE A 92 -19.82 -10.63 -0.66
N MET A 93 -19.35 -11.27 -1.74
CA MET A 93 -17.97 -11.16 -2.18
C MET A 93 -17.61 -9.72 -2.58
N LEU A 94 -18.52 -9.02 -3.28
CA LEU A 94 -18.34 -7.59 -3.58
C LEU A 94 -18.20 -6.74 -2.32
N ALA A 95 -19.04 -6.97 -1.31
CA ALA A 95 -18.96 -6.25 -0.05
C ALA A 95 -17.64 -6.51 0.68
N TRP A 96 -17.17 -7.77 0.69
CA TRP A 96 -15.89 -8.15 1.27
C TRP A 96 -14.71 -7.44 0.59
N TYR A 97 -14.58 -7.56 -0.73
CA TYR A 97 -13.49 -6.92 -1.46
C TYR A 97 -13.60 -5.39 -1.45
N ALA A 98 -14.81 -4.83 -1.45
CA ALA A 98 -15.01 -3.38 -1.29
C ALA A 98 -14.50 -2.90 0.06
N GLN A 99 -14.75 -3.65 1.15
CA GLN A 99 -14.23 -3.30 2.47
C GLN A 99 -12.70 -3.35 2.51
N GLU A 100 -12.10 -4.38 1.91
CA GLU A 100 -10.65 -4.53 1.82
C GLU A 100 -10.00 -3.39 1.02
N LEU A 101 -10.71 -2.85 0.02
CA LEU A 101 -10.29 -1.68 -0.76
C LEU A 101 -10.60 -0.34 -0.06
N GLY A 102 -11.23 -0.35 1.12
CA GLY A 102 -11.64 0.85 1.86
C GLY A 102 -12.85 1.57 1.28
N LYS A 103 -13.60 0.93 0.37
CA LYS A 103 -14.80 1.47 -0.27
C LYS A 103 -16.06 1.14 0.54
N THR A 104 -16.17 1.74 1.73
CA THR A 104 -17.25 1.41 2.68
C THR A 104 -18.66 1.67 2.13
N GLU A 105 -18.86 2.71 1.32
CA GLU A 105 -20.17 3.03 0.71
C GLU A 105 -20.63 1.93 -0.27
N GLU A 106 -19.74 1.47 -1.15
CA GLU A 106 -20.02 0.39 -2.11
C GLU A 106 -20.28 -0.95 -1.37
N ALA A 107 -19.57 -1.20 -0.27
CA ALA A 107 -19.80 -2.36 0.57
C ALA A 107 -21.20 -2.35 1.20
N GLN A 108 -21.63 -1.22 1.76
CA GLN A 108 -22.97 -1.07 2.35
C GLN A 108 -24.08 -1.25 1.31
N ALA A 109 -23.94 -0.66 0.12
CA ALA A 109 -24.90 -0.84 -0.95
C ALA A 109 -25.02 -2.32 -1.38
N SER A 110 -23.88 -3.03 -1.44
CA SER A 110 -23.86 -4.46 -1.76
C SER A 110 -24.56 -5.30 -0.68
N ILE A 111 -24.40 -4.95 0.59
CA ILE A 111 -25.06 -5.66 1.70
C ILE A 111 -26.56 -5.38 1.76
N GLN A 112 -26.98 -4.16 1.46
CA GLN A 112 -28.41 -3.85 1.32
C GLN A 112 -29.04 -4.72 0.22
N LYS A 113 -28.33 -5.00 -0.87
CA LYS A 113 -28.77 -5.96 -1.89
C LYS A 113 -28.85 -7.39 -1.34
N VAL A 114 -27.88 -7.83 -0.53
CA VAL A 114 -27.93 -9.14 0.14
C VAL A 114 -29.15 -9.24 1.03
N MET A 115 -29.42 -8.23 1.87
CA MET A 115 -30.59 -8.16 2.76
C MET A 115 -31.91 -8.16 1.97
N ALA A 116 -31.96 -7.52 0.81
CA ALA A 116 -33.12 -7.54 -0.06
C ALA A 116 -33.37 -8.92 -0.69
N LEU A 117 -32.31 -9.68 -0.97
CA LEU A 117 -32.39 -11.04 -1.52
C LEU A 117 -32.63 -12.11 -0.44
N ASP A 118 -32.04 -11.99 0.75
CA ASP A 118 -32.30 -12.79 1.97
C ASP A 118 -32.28 -11.79 3.11
N PRO A 119 -33.44 -11.55 3.69
CA PRO A 119 -33.50 -10.92 5.00
C PRO A 119 -32.92 -11.80 6.11
N ASN A 120 -32.85 -13.13 5.92
CA ASN A 120 -32.44 -14.08 6.97
C ASN A 120 -30.97 -14.53 6.88
N TYR A 121 -30.18 -13.93 5.97
CA TYR A 121 -28.78 -14.29 5.81
C TYR A 121 -27.97 -13.73 6.98
N PRO A 122 -27.11 -14.53 7.64
CA PRO A 122 -26.25 -14.06 8.71
C PRO A 122 -25.16 -13.15 8.13
N ILE A 123 -25.36 -11.84 8.27
CA ILE A 123 -24.41 -10.84 7.78
C ILE A 123 -23.25 -10.74 8.80
N PRO A 124 -21.99 -10.74 8.34
CA PRO A 124 -20.85 -10.55 9.22
C PRO A 124 -20.97 -9.27 10.06
N GLU A 125 -20.76 -9.40 11.37
CA GLU A 125 -20.87 -8.32 12.37
C GLU A 125 -20.01 -7.08 12.01
N VAL A 126 -18.92 -7.32 11.30
CA VAL A 126 -18.01 -6.32 10.73
C VAL A 126 -18.76 -5.24 9.94
N PHE A 127 -19.79 -5.62 9.17
CA PHE A 127 -20.56 -4.68 8.36
C PHE A 127 -21.63 -3.93 9.17
N HIS A 128 -22.14 -4.52 10.25
CA HIS A 128 -23.07 -3.87 11.17
C HIS A 128 -22.42 -2.69 11.88
N ALA A 129 -21.22 -2.90 12.43
CA ALA A 129 -20.47 -1.88 13.17
C ALA A 129 -20.06 -0.69 12.28
N GLU A 130 -19.82 -0.91 10.98
CA GLU A 130 -19.51 0.17 10.04
C GLU A 130 -20.74 1.01 9.67
N GLY A 131 -21.92 0.42 9.57
CA GLY A 131 -23.18 1.15 9.42
C GLY A 131 -23.45 2.13 10.57
N GLU A 132 -23.20 1.69 11.81
CA GLU A 132 -23.35 2.52 13.01
C GLU A 132 -22.31 3.65 13.06
N ARG A 133 -21.04 3.34 12.79
CA ARG A 133 -19.97 4.36 12.74
C ARG A 133 -20.25 5.47 11.71
N GLN A 134 -20.90 5.16 10.60
CA GLN A 134 -21.24 6.19 9.60
C GLN A 134 -22.43 7.04 10.04
N ARG A 135 -23.49 6.44 10.61
CA ARG A 135 -24.60 7.20 11.21
C ARG A 135 -24.12 8.18 12.28
N ASP A 136 -23.17 7.77 13.11
CA ASP A 136 -22.59 8.64 14.14
C ASP A 136 -21.79 9.81 13.58
N LYS A 137 -21.13 9.63 12.43
CA LYS A 137 -20.40 10.71 11.73
C LYS A 137 -21.35 11.70 11.07
N GLU A 138 -22.46 11.21 10.53
CA GLU A 138 -23.48 12.02 9.86
C GLU A 138 -24.31 12.83 10.86
N THR A 139 -24.58 12.26 12.04
CA THR A 139 -25.28 12.95 13.15
C THR A 139 -24.42 14.03 13.82
N LYS A 140 -23.09 13.99 13.67
CA LYS A 140 -22.14 14.95 14.27
C LYS A 140 -21.63 16.02 13.29
N ARG A 141 -22.12 16.03 12.04
CA ARG A 141 -21.85 17.09 11.06
C ARG A 141 -22.99 18.10 11.06
#